data_AF-A0A067QMK9-F1
#
_entry.id   AF-A0A067QMK9-F1
#
_cell.length_a   1.000
_cell.length_b   1.000
_cell.length_c   1.000
_cell.angle_alpha   90.00
_cell.angle_beta   90.00
_cell.angle_gamma   90.00
#
_symmetry.space_group_name_H-M   'P 1'
#
loop_
_entity.id
_entity.type
_entity.pdbx_description
1 polymer ?
#
loop_
_entity_poly.entity_id
_entity_poly.type
_entity_poly.pdbx_seq_one_letter_code
_entity_poly.pdbx_strand_id
1 'polypeptide(L)'
;MKHSWQVPFDNAVWMITFTEVHVHSLYKVYALLIHLLPALVGDTALLAIGQKPRKINKLLDATSYFRIRQWAFSNQNIIHMWKKLSEDDREIFDFNISNLNWDLYWRQGLMGLRTFVLKEDPKNLPQTIRKRYRLYWLHQCLKFFFFFIFLWLYWLAIISIF
;
A
#
# COMPACT_ATOMS: atom_id res chain seq x y z
N MET A 1 -5.05 -2.47 6.92
CA MET A 1 -4.87 -1.00 6.77
C MET A 1 -5.12 -0.18 8.05
N LYS A 2 -5.67 -0.73 9.14
CA LYS A 2 -5.96 0.03 10.39
C LYS A 2 -4.73 0.78 10.94
N HIS A 3 -3.59 0.10 11.09
CA HIS A 3 -2.38 0.65 11.71
C HIS A 3 -1.61 1.63 10.83
N SER A 4 -1.76 1.58 9.50
CA SER A 4 -1.06 2.50 8.60
C SER A 4 -1.57 3.95 8.70
N TRP A 5 -2.76 4.14 9.29
CA TRP A 5 -3.27 5.46 9.64
C TRP A 5 -2.63 6.05 10.90
N GLN A 6 -2.23 5.18 11.83
CA GLN A 6 -1.60 5.58 13.08
C GLN A 6 -0.10 5.84 12.88
N VAL A 7 0.52 5.10 11.95
CA VAL A 7 1.96 5.17 11.67
C VAL A 7 2.19 5.44 10.17
N PRO A 8 1.88 6.66 9.67
CA PRO A 8 2.21 7.04 8.30
C PRO A 8 3.71 7.31 8.11
N PHE A 9 4.15 7.44 6.86
CA PHE A 9 5.55 7.71 6.48
C PHE A 9 5.75 9.16 6.02
N ASP A 10 6.87 9.77 6.40
CA ASP A 10 7.17 11.19 6.17
C ASP A 10 7.21 11.52 4.69
N ASN A 11 7.87 10.66 3.92
CA ASN A 11 8.10 10.85 2.50
C ASN A 11 6.95 10.36 1.59
N ALA A 12 5.80 10.01 2.17
CA ALA A 12 4.62 9.65 1.39
C ALA A 12 4.19 10.82 0.48
N VAL A 13 4.12 10.57 -0.83
CA VAL A 13 3.69 11.56 -1.84
C VAL A 13 2.18 11.46 -2.07
N TRP A 14 1.60 10.29 -1.84
CA TRP A 14 0.17 10.03 -2.00
C TRP A 14 -0.38 9.15 -0.87
N MET A 15 -1.70 9.01 -0.83
CA MET A 15 -2.37 8.09 0.08
C MET A 15 -2.07 6.63 -0.33
N ILE A 16 -1.68 5.79 0.65
CA ILE A 16 -1.57 4.34 0.42
C ILE A 16 -2.97 3.79 0.20
N THR A 17 -3.24 3.36 -1.03
CA THR A 17 -4.45 2.66 -1.45
C THR A 17 -4.07 1.26 -1.92
N PHE A 18 -4.94 0.30 -1.65
CA PHE A 18 -4.77 -1.07 -2.11
C PHE A 18 -6.06 -1.48 -2.83
N THR A 19 -5.90 -1.85 -4.10
CA THR A 19 -7.01 -2.24 -4.97
C THR A 19 -6.66 -3.59 -5.58
N GLU A 20 -7.35 -4.63 -5.12
CA GLU A 20 -7.20 -5.96 -5.69
C GLU A 20 -8.05 -6.08 -6.95
N VAL A 21 -7.46 -6.63 -8.01
CA VAL A 21 -8.12 -6.83 -9.29
C VAL A 21 -7.85 -8.26 -9.73
N HIS A 22 -8.90 -9.07 -9.85
CA HIS A 22 -8.79 -10.47 -10.28
C HIS A 22 -8.76 -10.64 -11.81
N VAL A 23 -9.10 -9.59 -12.56
CA VAL A 23 -9.11 -9.59 -14.03
C VAL A 23 -7.84 -8.95 -14.58
N HIS A 24 -7.02 -9.74 -15.29
CA HIS A 24 -5.71 -9.30 -15.76
C HIS A 24 -5.75 -8.07 -16.70
N SER A 25 -6.73 -8.00 -17.59
CA SER A 25 -6.90 -6.84 -18.49
C SER A 25 -7.23 -5.56 -17.71
N LEU A 26 -8.09 -5.66 -16.70
CA LEU A 26 -8.44 -4.53 -15.85
C LEU A 26 -7.24 -4.09 -14.99
N TYR A 27 -6.43 -5.05 -14.51
CA TYR A 27 -5.17 -4.75 -13.83
C TYR A 27 -4.23 -3.92 -14.72
N LYS A 28 -4.09 -4.27 -16.01
CA LYS A 28 -3.26 -3.48 -16.96
C LYS A 28 -3.78 -2.06 -17.13
N VAL A 29 -5.10 -1.88 -17.22
CA VAL A 29 -5.73 -0.56 -17.30
C VAL A 29 -5.44 0.26 -16.04
N TYR A 30 -5.61 -0.32 -14.85
CA TYR A 30 -5.28 0.36 -13.58
C TYR A 30 -3.79 0.66 -13.45
N ALA A 31 -2.93 -0.26 -13.87
CA ALA A 31 -1.48 -0.03 -13.89
C ALA A 31 -1.10 1.15 -14.78
N LEU A 32 -1.72 1.28 -15.95
CA LEU A 32 -1.52 2.43 -16.83
C LEU A 32 -2.02 3.73 -16.19
N LEU A 33 -3.29 3.75 -15.75
CA LEU A 33 -3.98 4.97 -15.34
C LEU A 33 -3.57 5.51 -13.96
N ILE A 34 -3.31 4.61 -12.99
CA ILE A 34 -3.08 4.98 -11.59
C ILE A 34 -1.60 4.95 -11.22
N HIS A 35 -0.78 4.19 -11.96
CA HIS A 35 0.66 4.08 -11.68
C HIS A 35 1.52 4.76 -12.74
N LEU A 36 1.41 4.36 -14.02
CA LEU A 36 2.33 4.85 -15.05
C LEU A 36 2.09 6.31 -15.45
N LEU A 37 0.86 6.68 -15.80
CA LEU A 37 0.54 8.05 -16.22
C LEU A 37 0.84 9.08 -15.13
N PRO A 38 0.42 8.90 -13.86
CA PRO A 38 0.74 9.87 -12.81
C PRO A 38 2.24 9.98 -12.53
N ALA A 39 2.99 8.87 -12.61
CA ALA A 39 4.44 8.89 -12.47
C ALA A 39 5.10 9.69 -13.60
N LEU A 40 4.66 9.50 -14.84
CA LEU A 40 5.19 10.24 -16.00
C LEU A 40 4.92 11.75 -15.89
N VAL A 41 3.69 12.13 -15.51
CA VAL A 41 3.33 13.53 -15.29
C VAL A 41 4.19 14.14 -14.17
N GLY A 42 4.33 13.45 -13.05
CA GLY A 42 5.15 13.90 -11.92
C GLY A 42 6.62 14.07 -12.29
N ASP A 43 7.21 13.09 -12.98
CA ASP A 43 8.61 13.14 -13.40
C ASP A 43 8.87 14.23 -14.45
N THR A 44 7.93 14.43 -15.38
CA THR A 44 8.04 15.52 -16.38
C THR A 44 7.95 16.88 -15.71
N ALA A 45 7.04 17.05 -14.74
CA ALA A 45 6.95 18.28 -13.96
C ALA A 45 8.23 18.56 -13.15
N LEU A 46 8.83 17.52 -12.54
CA LEU A 46 10.11 17.64 -11.84
C LEU A 46 11.24 18.06 -12.78
N LEU A 47 11.32 17.46 -13.97
CA LEU A 47 12.30 17.85 -14.99
C LEU A 47 12.12 19.29 -15.44
N ALA A 48 10.87 19.75 -15.64
CA ALA A 48 10.56 21.12 -16.04
C ALA A 48 11.02 22.16 -15.00
N ILE A 49 11.06 21.81 -13.72
CA ILE A 49 11.57 22.66 -12.63
C ILE A 49 13.04 22.39 -12.27
N GLY A 50 13.77 21.66 -13.12
CA GLY A 50 15.20 21.36 -12.94
C GLY A 50 15.51 20.31 -11.86
N GLN A 51 14.51 19.56 -11.39
CA GLN A 51 14.66 18.49 -10.40
C GLN A 51 14.82 17.12 -11.04
N LYS A 52 15.46 16.20 -10.30
CA LYS A 52 15.64 14.81 -10.74
C LYS A 52 14.31 14.04 -10.65
N PRO A 53 13.96 13.25 -11.67
CA PRO A 53 12.76 12.40 -11.66
C PRO A 53 12.88 11.32 -10.57
N ARG A 54 11.76 10.96 -9.95
CA ARG A 54 11.68 9.99 -8.86
C ARG A 54 11.44 8.60 -9.44
N LYS A 55 12.48 8.01 -10.04
CA LYS A 55 12.40 6.66 -10.63
C LYS A 55 12.17 5.58 -9.54
N ILE A 56 10.98 5.00 -9.53
CA ILE A 56 10.60 3.89 -8.64
C ILE A 56 11.14 2.51 -9.13
N ASN A 57 11.69 2.45 -10.35
CA ASN A 57 12.12 1.21 -11.01
C ASN A 57 13.03 0.33 -10.15
N LYS A 58 13.99 0.90 -9.41
CA LYS A 58 14.90 0.09 -8.55
C LYS A 58 14.16 -0.76 -7.52
N LEU A 59 13.12 -0.21 -6.88
CA LEU A 59 12.32 -0.95 -5.91
C LEU A 59 11.43 -2.00 -6.60
N LEU A 60 10.86 -1.65 -7.75
CA LEU A 60 10.03 -2.57 -8.53
C LEU A 60 10.81 -3.76 -9.08
N ASP A 61 12.05 -3.53 -9.50
CA ASP A 61 12.97 -4.55 -9.99
C ASP A 61 13.43 -5.44 -8.84
N ALA A 62 13.85 -4.85 -7.72
CA ALA A 62 14.29 -5.60 -6.53
C ALA A 62 13.18 -6.49 -5.92
N THR A 63 11.92 -6.08 -6.05
CA THR A 63 10.76 -6.82 -5.51
C THR A 63 10.06 -7.68 -6.57
N SER A 64 10.50 -7.61 -7.83
CA SER A 64 9.81 -8.26 -8.96
C SER A 64 9.64 -9.76 -8.72
N TYR A 65 10.72 -10.47 -8.35
CA TYR A 65 10.73 -11.91 -8.10
C TYR A 65 9.60 -12.38 -7.18
N PHE A 66 9.36 -11.65 -6.10
CA PHE A 66 8.33 -11.98 -5.12
C PHE A 66 6.93 -11.55 -5.60
N ARG A 67 6.82 -10.42 -6.31
CA ARG A 67 5.54 -9.85 -6.74
C ARG A 67 4.90 -10.60 -7.91
N ILE A 68 5.69 -11.05 -8.88
CA ILE A 68 5.15 -11.61 -10.14
C ILE A 68 4.91 -13.12 -10.10
N ARG A 69 5.30 -13.78 -9.01
CA ARG A 69 5.16 -15.24 -8.84
C ARG A 69 4.03 -15.53 -7.86
N GLN A 70 3.26 -16.57 -8.16
CA GLN A 70 2.32 -17.14 -7.20
C GLN A 70 3.07 -18.15 -6.33
N TRP A 71 2.79 -18.11 -5.04
CA TRP A 71 3.40 -18.98 -4.06
C TRP A 71 2.31 -19.74 -3.32
N ALA A 72 2.34 -21.06 -3.43
CA ALA A 72 1.50 -21.94 -2.62
C ALA A 72 2.36 -22.48 -1.47
N PHE A 73 2.02 -22.09 -0.24
CA PHE A 73 2.66 -22.59 0.96
C PHE A 73 1.68 -23.47 1.74
N SER A 74 2.12 -24.68 2.10
CA SER A 74 1.41 -25.52 3.07
C SER A 74 2.10 -25.40 4.42
N ASN A 75 1.32 -25.15 5.48
CA ASN A 75 1.80 -25.14 6.86
C ASN A 75 1.34 -26.38 7.65
N GLN A 76 0.84 -27.42 6.97
CA GLN A 76 0.27 -28.59 7.62
C GLN A 76 1.27 -29.28 8.57
N ASN A 77 2.54 -29.40 8.18
CA ASN A 77 3.56 -30.03 9.03
C ASN A 77 3.79 -29.24 10.32
N ILE A 78 3.80 -27.91 10.26
CA ILE A 78 3.94 -27.04 11.43
C ILE A 78 2.75 -27.22 12.37
N ILE A 79 1.53 -27.25 11.82
CA ILE A 79 0.30 -27.47 12.59
C ILE A 79 0.32 -28.85 13.27
N HIS A 80 0.69 -29.91 12.54
CA HIS A 80 0.78 -31.26 13.12
C HIS A 80 1.85 -31.35 14.20
N MET A 81 3.01 -30.72 13.98
CA MET A 81 4.08 -30.66 14.97
C MET A 81 3.62 -29.95 16.24
N TRP A 82 3.01 -28.78 16.13
CA TRP A 82 2.45 -28.05 17.28
C TRP A 82 1.49 -28.91 18.10
N LYS A 83 0.57 -29.63 17.41
CA LYS A 83 -0.40 -30.53 18.05
C LYS A 83 0.24 -31.72 18.78
N LYS A 84 1.45 -32.12 18.42
CA LYS A 84 2.17 -33.25 19.04
C LYS A 84 3.04 -32.84 20.23
N LEU A 85 3.37 -31.56 20.38
CA LEU A 85 4.14 -31.07 21.53
C LEU A 85 3.34 -31.23 22.83
N SER A 86 4.06 -31.52 23.92
CA SER A 86 3.54 -31.47 25.29
C SER A 86 3.18 -30.02 25.67
N GLU A 87 2.45 -29.84 26.78
CA GLU A 87 2.15 -28.49 27.27
C GLU A 87 3.43 -27.74 27.67
N ASP A 88 4.35 -28.42 28.38
CA ASP A 88 5.65 -27.87 28.76
C ASP A 88 6.47 -27.39 27.55
N ASP A 89 6.55 -28.20 26.48
CA ASP A 89 7.30 -27.84 25.28
C ASP A 89 6.67 -26.67 24.52
N ARG A 90 5.33 -26.58 24.51
CA ARG A 90 4.61 -25.45 23.89
C ARG A 90 4.85 -24.16 24.65
N GLU A 91 4.98 -24.22 25.97
CA GLU A 91 5.28 -23.04 26.79
C GLU A 91 6.70 -22.54 26.55
N ILE A 92 7.68 -23.46 26.48
CA ILE A 92 9.08 -23.11 26.24
C ILE A 92 9.29 -22.59 24.80
N PHE A 93 8.59 -23.17 23.81
CA PHE A 93 8.77 -22.87 22.39
C PHE A 93 7.46 -22.43 21.72
N ASP A 94 6.89 -21.30 22.13
CA ASP A 94 5.68 -20.78 21.49
C ASP A 94 5.97 -20.20 20.08
N PHE A 95 5.74 -21.01 19.06
CA PHE A 95 5.72 -20.59 17.65
C PHE A 95 4.30 -20.56 17.08
N ASN A 96 3.27 -20.62 17.93
CA ASN A 96 1.90 -20.60 17.47
C ASN A 96 1.44 -19.18 17.12
N ILE A 97 1.54 -18.85 15.84
CA ILE A 97 1.13 -17.54 15.30
C ILE A 97 -0.36 -17.21 15.55
N SER A 98 -1.21 -18.19 15.90
CA SER A 98 -2.61 -17.89 16.25
C SER A 98 -2.74 -17.10 17.56
N ASN A 99 -1.76 -17.24 18.45
CA ASN A 99 -1.74 -16.55 19.74
C ASN A 99 -1.15 -15.13 19.62
N LEU A 100 -0.56 -14.79 18.47
CA LEU A 100 0.08 -13.50 18.25
C LEU A 100 -0.96 -12.38 18.26
N ASN A 101 -0.69 -11.34 19.06
CA ASN A 101 -1.44 -10.09 18.95
C ASN A 101 -1.03 -9.35 17.67
N TRP A 102 -1.75 -9.64 16.58
CA TRP A 102 -1.52 -9.05 15.27
C TRP A 102 -1.60 -7.52 15.27
N ASP A 103 -2.45 -6.94 16.12
CA ASP A 103 -2.57 -5.48 16.21
C ASP A 103 -1.30 -4.85 16.79
N LEU A 104 -0.75 -5.44 17.86
CA LEU A 104 0.52 -5.01 18.45
C LEU A 104 1.69 -5.24 17.48
N TYR A 105 1.74 -6.43 16.86
CA TYR A 105 2.78 -6.81 15.90
C TYR A 105 2.89 -5.79 14.77
N TRP A 106 1.76 -5.46 14.11
CA TRP A 106 1.78 -4.50 13.01
C TRP A 106 2.14 -3.09 13.46
N ARG A 107 1.63 -2.65 14.61
CA ARG A 107 1.95 -1.31 15.13
C ARG A 107 3.44 -1.17 15.46
N GLN A 108 4.00 -2.14 16.18
CA GLN A 108 5.43 -2.13 16.52
C GLN A 108 6.30 -2.32 15.28
N GLY A 109 5.91 -3.22 14.37
CA GLY A 109 6.61 -3.43 13.11
C GLY A 109 6.66 -2.19 12.24
N LEU A 110 5.54 -1.45 12.09
CA LEU A 110 5.50 -0.20 11.34
C LEU A 110 6.35 0.91 11.99
N MET A 111 6.33 1.02 13.33
CA MET A 111 7.21 1.94 14.06
C MET A 111 8.69 1.55 13.89
N GLY A 112 9.00 0.26 13.95
CA GLY A 112 10.35 -0.25 13.72
C GLY A 112 10.84 0.05 12.29
N LEU A 113 9.99 -0.17 11.29
CA LEU A 113 10.28 0.17 9.89
C LEU A 113 10.57 1.67 9.76
N ARG A 114 9.73 2.51 10.34
CA ARG A 114 9.86 3.97 10.33
C ARG A 114 11.20 4.42 10.95
N THR A 115 11.52 3.95 12.14
CA THR A 115 12.72 4.37 12.88
C THR A 115 14.01 3.78 12.31
N PHE A 116 14.02 2.46 12.02
CA PHE A 116 15.26 1.75 11.73
C PHE A 116 15.57 1.60 10.25
N VAL A 117 14.56 1.48 9.39
CA VAL A 117 14.77 1.31 7.94
C VAL A 117 14.65 2.64 7.22
N LEU A 118 13.58 3.39 7.49
CA LEU A 118 13.33 4.69 6.85
C LEU A 118 14.08 5.85 7.52
N LYS A 119 14.64 5.61 8.72
CA LYS A 119 15.41 6.59 9.50
C LYS A 119 14.63 7.89 9.76
N GLU A 120 13.31 7.80 9.93
CA GLU A 120 12.45 8.94 10.20
C GLU A 120 12.49 9.32 11.69
N ASP A 121 12.53 10.61 12.01
CA ASP A 121 12.48 11.08 13.39
C ASP A 121 11.11 10.73 14.01
N PRO A 122 11.05 10.04 15.16
CA PRO A 122 9.81 9.79 15.89
C PRO A 122 9.01 11.07 16.20
N LYS A 123 9.67 12.22 16.38
CA LYS A 123 9.02 13.51 16.65
C LYS A 123 8.17 14.01 15.49
N ASN A 124 8.43 13.55 14.26
CA ASN A 124 7.66 13.96 13.09
C ASN A 124 6.27 13.32 13.01
N LEU A 125 6.02 12.24 13.78
CA LEU A 125 4.80 11.45 13.66
C LEU A 125 3.49 12.29 13.69
N PRO A 126 3.30 13.26 14.61
CA PRO A 126 2.09 14.09 14.62
C PRO A 126 1.92 14.92 13.35
N GLN A 127 3.02 15.45 12.79
CA GLN A 127 2.99 16.22 11.55
C GLN A 127 2.65 15.33 10.36
N THR A 128 3.20 14.13 10.32
CA THR A 128 2.97 13.15 9.25
C THR A 128 1.54 12.61 9.26
N ILE A 129 0.94 12.46 10.44
CA ILE A 129 -0.50 12.17 10.57
C ILE A 129 -1.34 13.29 9.96
N ARG A 130 -1.04 14.57 10.26
CA ARG A 130 -1.75 15.72 9.65
C ARG A 130 -1.60 15.75 8.13
N LYS A 131 -0.37 15.53 7.63
CA LYS A 131 -0.09 15.42 6.19
C LYS A 131 -0.93 14.31 5.55
N ARG A 132 -1.05 13.15 6.21
CA ARG A 132 -1.86 12.04 5.71
C ARG A 132 -3.34 12.40 5.59
N TYR A 133 -3.93 13.12 6.54
CA TYR A 133 -5.31 13.58 6.42
C TYR A 133 -5.52 14.57 5.26
N ARG A 134 -4.54 15.45 5.00
CA ARG A 134 -4.58 16.33 3.82
C ARG A 134 -4.57 15.51 2.52
N LEU A 135 -3.69 14.52 2.42
CA LEU A 135 -3.62 13.61 1.27
C LEU A 135 -4.90 12.77 1.12
N TYR A 136 -5.53 12.38 2.24
CA TYR A 136 -6.81 11.67 2.21
C TYR A 136 -7.91 12.53 1.60
N TRP A 137 -8.09 13.77 2.08
CA TRP A 137 -9.12 14.65 1.53
C TRP A 137 -8.85 15.02 0.08
N LEU A 138 -7.59 15.26 -0.29
CA LEU A 138 -7.19 15.45 -1.68
C LEU A 138 -7.60 14.24 -2.54
N HIS A 139 -7.36 13.02 -2.06
CA HIS A 139 -7.76 11.79 -2.74
C HIS A 139 -9.28 11.67 -2.86
N GLN A 140 -10.05 11.98 -1.80
CA GLN A 140 -11.51 11.96 -1.87
C GLN A 140 -12.04 12.99 -2.87
N CYS A 141 -11.55 14.23 -2.84
CA CYS A 141 -11.93 15.26 -3.80
C CYS A 141 -11.64 14.83 -5.24
N LEU A 142 -10.48 14.22 -5.48
CA LEU A 142 -10.11 13.71 -6.79
C LEU A 142 -11.05 12.58 -7.25
N LYS A 143 -11.44 11.66 -6.36
CA LYS A 143 -12.42 10.62 -6.66
C LYS A 143 -13.78 11.20 -7.03
N PHE A 144 -14.28 12.16 -6.25
CA PHE A 144 -15.54 12.83 -6.55
C PHE A 144 -15.46 13.57 -7.89
N PHE A 145 -14.37 14.30 -8.14
CA PHE A 145 -14.14 14.98 -9.41
C PHE A 145 -14.25 14.03 -10.62
N PHE A 146 -13.54 12.91 -10.60
CA PHE A 146 -13.64 11.92 -11.69
C PHE A 146 -15.01 11.24 -11.78
N PHE A 147 -15.66 10.99 -10.63
CA PHE A 147 -17.02 10.45 -10.61
C PHE A 147 -18.02 11.39 -11.30
N PHE A 148 -17.96 12.70 -11.00
CA PHE A 148 -18.82 13.69 -11.65
C PHE A 148 -18.51 13.87 -13.13
N ILE A 149 -17.24 13.83 -13.54
CA ILE A 149 -16.86 13.83 -14.96
C ILE A 149 -17.47 12.62 -15.68
N PHE A 150 -17.38 11.43 -15.08
CA PHE A 150 -17.95 10.22 -15.66
C PHE A 150 -19.47 10.33 -15.83
N LEU A 151 -20.18 10.81 -14.80
CA LEU A 151 -21.63 11.06 -14.88
C LEU A 151 -21.99 12.08 -15.97
N TRP A 152 -21.21 13.16 -16.09
CA TRP A 152 -21.44 14.19 -17.10
C TRP A 152 -21.23 13.65 -18.52
N LEU A 153 -20.14 12.93 -18.77
CA LEU A 153 -19.88 12.30 -20.07
C LEU A 153 -20.95 11.26 -20.43
N TYR A 154 -21.38 10.47 -19.45
CA TYR A 154 -22.46 9.50 -19.63
C TYR A 154 -23.78 10.19 -20.01
N TRP A 155 -24.12 11.28 -19.36
CA TRP A 155 -25.32 12.07 -19.67
C TRP A 155 -25.27 12.69 -21.08
N LEU A 156 -24.11 13.23 -21.49
CA LEU A 156 -23.91 13.72 -22.85
C LEU A 156 -24.06 12.62 -23.90
N ALA A 157 -23.54 11.42 -23.62
CA ALA A 157 -23.68 10.28 -24.53
C ALA A 157 -25.15 9.87 -24.71
N ILE A 158 -25.94 9.89 -23.62
CA ILE A 158 -27.39 9.64 -23.70
C ILE A 158 -28.06 10.67 -24.60
N ILE A 159 -27.81 11.97 -24.38
CA ILE A 159 -28.39 13.04 -25.19
C ILE A 159 -27.99 12.91 -26.66
N SER A 160 -26.77 12.48 -26.97
CA SER A 160 -26.34 12.33 -28.36
C SER A 160 -27.04 11.21 -29.14
N ILE A 161 -27.78 10.32 -28.44
CA ILE A 161 -28.52 9.21 -29.04
C ILE A 161 -29.99 9.58 -29.32
N PHE A 162 -30.51 10.63 -28.66
CA PHE A 162 -31.89 11.12 -28.80
C PHE A 162 -31.95 12.43 -29.57
#